data_AF-A0A6I3AAY8-F1
#
_entry.id   AF-A0A6I3AAY8-F1
#
_cell.length_a   1.000
_cell.length_b   1.000
_cell.length_c   1.000
_cell.angle_alpha   90.00
_cell.angle_beta   90.00
_cell.angle_gamma   90.00
#
_symmetry.space_group_name_H-M   'P 1'
#
loop_
_entity.id
_entity.type
_entity.pdbx_description
1 polymer ?
#
loop_
_entity_poly.entity_id
_entity_poly.type
_entity_poly.pdbx_seq_one_letter_code
_entity_poly.pdbx_strand_id
1 'polypeptide(L)'
;MVKNLYEFVPGLHTAFCEPGKSEPTVLGKFVVPKNFLTVFMFKDFNKETSTWLKGDDWKVFFKVSVTDLGTPVLDGLEISGNVTRWKIKLIEQYRYTLLELALQIVVKTLTPSYRDTDERVFNEKYYEKLLKDGHIELTASNWDEYRNQKPQTEPVQLVRWWDGQSEPLGTKELRDLKATINTKLRKQITPEYLEHIATIYTEAVKDGKKPIQVIMDSERVAHRTASDYASKARELGLLPETKPGVVTIEVPKKKKGK
;
A
#
# COMPACT_ATOMS: atom_id res chain seq x y z
N MET A 1 -2.94 20.03 -8.41
CA MET A 1 -3.58 18.94 -9.17
C MET A 1 -2.51 18.36 -10.10
N VAL A 2 -2.17 17.09 -9.92
CA VAL A 2 -1.02 16.43 -10.57
C VAL A 2 -1.55 15.69 -11.81
N LYS A 3 -1.07 16.02 -13.01
CA LYS A 3 -1.64 15.58 -14.29
C LYS A 3 -0.99 14.30 -14.83
N ASN A 4 0.26 13.97 -14.47
CA ASN A 4 1.01 12.84 -15.07
C ASN A 4 1.82 11.99 -14.06
N LEU A 5 2.11 10.73 -14.39
CA LEU A 5 2.85 9.77 -13.53
C LEU A 5 4.30 10.19 -13.20
N TYR A 6 4.98 10.85 -14.14
CA TYR A 6 6.33 11.39 -13.90
C TYR A 6 6.33 12.49 -12.82
N GLU A 7 5.17 13.03 -12.46
CA GLU A 7 5.03 13.99 -11.36
C GLU A 7 4.85 13.28 -10.00
N PHE A 8 4.67 11.95 -9.98
CA PHE A 8 4.64 11.12 -8.77
C PHE A 8 6.03 10.58 -8.45
N VAL A 9 6.60 9.81 -9.38
CA VAL A 9 8.02 9.43 -9.36
C VAL A 9 8.57 9.76 -10.75
N PRO A 10 9.61 10.62 -10.85
CA PRO A 10 10.16 11.00 -12.14
C PRO A 10 10.55 9.78 -12.99
N GLY A 11 10.04 9.76 -14.21
CA GLY A 11 10.32 8.70 -15.19
C GLY A 11 9.43 7.46 -15.11
N LEU A 12 8.61 7.29 -14.07
CA LEU A 12 7.70 6.14 -13.98
C LEU A 12 6.60 6.24 -15.05
N HIS A 13 6.41 5.18 -15.85
CA HIS A 13 5.35 5.14 -16.87
C HIS A 13 4.48 3.88 -16.84
N THR A 14 4.99 2.77 -16.33
CA THR A 14 4.25 1.50 -16.25
C THR A 14 4.54 0.81 -14.92
N ALA A 15 3.53 0.18 -14.32
CA ALA A 15 3.68 -0.63 -13.12
C ALA A 15 2.69 -1.80 -13.12
N PHE A 16 3.12 -2.96 -12.63
CA PHE A 16 2.29 -4.16 -12.54
C PHE A 16 2.77 -5.09 -11.42
N CYS A 17 1.92 -6.05 -11.04
CA CYS A 17 2.21 -6.97 -9.96
C CYS A 17 2.13 -8.42 -10.46
N GLU A 18 3.16 -9.19 -10.17
CA GLU A 18 3.19 -10.63 -10.35
C GLU A 18 3.01 -11.27 -8.97
N PRO A 19 1.85 -11.88 -8.67
CA PRO A 19 1.62 -12.49 -7.37
C PRO A 19 2.57 -13.66 -7.06
N GLY A 20 3.14 -14.30 -8.08
CA GLY A 20 3.82 -15.58 -7.91
C GLY A 20 2.88 -16.65 -7.34
N LYS A 21 3.44 -17.81 -6.98
CA LYS A 21 2.71 -18.84 -6.22
C LYS A 21 2.73 -18.47 -4.74
N SER A 22 1.75 -17.71 -4.27
CA SER A 22 1.66 -17.28 -2.87
C SER A 22 0.32 -17.63 -2.22
N GLU A 23 0.36 -18.02 -0.95
CA GLU A 23 -0.82 -18.12 -0.08
C GLU A 23 -1.51 -16.75 0.06
N PRO A 24 -2.83 -16.70 0.30
CA PRO A 24 -3.52 -15.46 0.64
C PRO A 24 -3.22 -15.02 2.08
N THR A 25 -3.26 -13.73 2.31
CA THR A 25 -3.24 -13.11 3.64
C THR A 25 -4.15 -11.87 3.66
N VAL A 26 -4.29 -11.26 4.83
CA VAL A 26 -5.16 -10.10 5.05
C VAL A 26 -4.33 -8.83 5.17
N LEU A 27 -4.63 -7.82 4.36
CA LEU A 27 -4.08 -6.47 4.44
C LEU A 27 -5.22 -5.50 4.77
N GLY A 28 -5.42 -5.22 6.06
CA GLY A 28 -6.58 -4.45 6.54
C GLY A 28 -7.89 -5.18 6.25
N LYS A 29 -8.67 -4.67 5.29
CA LYS A 29 -9.93 -5.31 4.84
C LYS A 29 -9.82 -6.06 3.52
N PHE A 30 -8.62 -6.09 2.94
CA PHE A 30 -8.37 -6.69 1.64
C PHE A 30 -7.71 -8.04 1.82
N VAL A 31 -8.00 -8.98 0.93
CA VAL A 31 -7.27 -10.24 0.82
C VAL A 31 -6.27 -10.08 -0.31
N VAL A 32 -4.99 -10.31 -0.02
CA VAL A 32 -3.87 -10.13 -0.94
C VAL A 32 -2.96 -11.37 -0.91
N PRO A 33 -2.10 -11.60 -1.91
CA PRO A 33 -1.04 -12.59 -1.79
C PRO A 33 -0.07 -12.22 -0.65
N LYS A 34 0.33 -13.23 0.12
CA LYS A 34 1.32 -13.14 1.21
C LYS A 34 2.69 -12.68 0.72
N ASN A 35 3.07 -13.04 -0.51
CA ASN A 35 4.27 -12.60 -1.19
C ASN A 35 3.91 -12.20 -2.61
N PHE A 36 4.46 -11.10 -3.11
CA PHE A 36 4.27 -10.68 -4.49
C PHE A 36 5.45 -9.85 -4.99
N LEU A 37 5.64 -9.86 -6.30
CA LEU A 37 6.66 -9.08 -7.00
C LEU A 37 5.98 -7.92 -7.73
N THR A 38 6.33 -6.68 -7.40
CA THR A 38 5.87 -5.52 -8.16
C THR A 38 6.98 -5.02 -9.07
N VAL A 39 6.66 -4.82 -10.35
CA VAL A 39 7.57 -4.31 -11.36
C VAL A 39 7.19 -2.88 -11.70
N PHE A 40 8.16 -1.97 -11.58
CA PHE A 40 8.05 -0.58 -11.98
C PHE A 40 8.96 -0.33 -13.18
N MET A 41 8.42 0.19 -14.27
CA MET A 41 9.18 0.53 -15.46
C MET A 41 9.32 2.05 -15.59
N PHE A 42 10.56 2.45 -15.82
CA PHE A 42 10.97 3.83 -15.90
C PHE A 42 11.62 4.14 -17.24
N LYS A 43 11.37 5.36 -17.69
CA LYS A 43 11.94 5.91 -18.90
C LYS A 43 12.34 7.36 -18.66
N ASP A 44 13.44 7.77 -19.26
CA ASP A 44 13.89 9.15 -19.08
C ASP A 44 12.94 10.10 -19.83
N PHE A 45 12.44 11.11 -19.12
CA PHE A 45 11.46 12.06 -19.62
C PHE A 45 12.08 13.45 -19.74
N ASN A 46 12.05 14.03 -20.94
CA ASN A 46 12.49 15.39 -21.16
C ASN A 46 11.33 16.35 -20.82
N LYS A 47 11.48 17.07 -19.71
CA LYS A 47 10.46 18.01 -19.21
C LYS A 47 10.24 19.22 -20.10
N GLU A 48 11.28 19.70 -20.80
CA GLU A 48 11.20 20.87 -21.66
C GLU A 48 10.35 20.58 -22.91
N THR A 49 10.56 19.40 -23.49
CA THR A 49 9.83 18.95 -24.69
C THR A 49 8.55 18.18 -24.37
N SER A 50 8.36 17.78 -23.10
CA SER A 50 7.29 16.89 -22.67
C SER A 50 7.25 15.56 -23.43
N THR A 51 8.42 15.04 -23.81
CA THR A 51 8.54 13.76 -24.55
C THR A 51 9.43 12.76 -23.82
N TRP A 52 9.14 11.48 -24.01
CA TRP A 52 10.01 10.40 -23.56
C TRP A 52 11.26 10.35 -24.44
N LEU A 53 12.44 10.26 -23.81
CA LEU A 53 13.69 10.10 -24.54
C LEU A 53 13.74 8.73 -25.22
N LYS A 54 14.39 8.68 -26.39
CA LYS A 54 14.72 7.42 -27.05
C LYS A 54 15.81 6.73 -26.23
N GLY A 55 15.52 5.52 -25.76
CA GLY A 55 16.39 4.70 -24.94
C GLY A 55 15.64 3.51 -24.36
N ASP A 56 16.39 2.57 -23.78
CA ASP A 56 15.84 1.40 -23.12
C ASP A 56 15.21 1.78 -21.78
N ASP A 57 14.06 1.18 -21.49
CA ASP A 57 13.41 1.31 -20.20
C ASP A 57 14.27 0.60 -19.13
N TRP A 58 14.31 1.17 -17.93
CA TRP A 58 14.92 0.50 -16.77
C TRP A 58 13.84 0.08 -15.79
N LYS A 59 14.09 -1.00 -15.07
CA LYS A 59 13.08 -1.69 -14.25
C LYS A 59 13.51 -1.71 -12.79
N VAL A 60 12.53 -1.59 -11.90
CA VAL A 60 12.71 -1.79 -10.47
C VAL A 60 11.74 -2.86 -10.01
N PHE A 61 12.25 -3.85 -9.30
CA PHE A 61 11.50 -4.98 -8.80
C PHE A 61 11.44 -4.88 -7.28
N PHE A 62 10.23 -4.81 -6.74
CA PHE A 62 9.97 -4.85 -5.31
C PHE A 62 9.43 -6.23 -4.94
N LYS A 63 10.18 -6.97 -4.14
CA LYS A 63 9.72 -8.21 -3.50
C LYS A 63 9.06 -7.83 -2.19
N VAL A 64 7.73 -7.97 -2.11
CA VAL A 64 6.95 -7.55 -0.97
C VAL A 64 6.30 -8.77 -0.34
N SER A 65 6.41 -8.89 0.98
CA SER A 65 5.62 -9.81 1.78
C SER A 65 4.64 -9.05 2.65
N VAL A 66 3.58 -9.72 3.07
CA VAL A 66 2.60 -9.22 4.03
C VAL A 66 2.53 -10.21 5.17
N THR A 67 2.85 -9.74 6.38
CA THR A 67 2.83 -10.60 7.57
C THR A 67 1.41 -11.07 7.89
N ASP A 68 1.28 -12.05 8.77
CA ASP A 68 -0.04 -12.54 9.21
C ASP A 68 -0.86 -11.47 9.95
N LEU A 69 -0.19 -10.41 10.44
CA LEU A 69 -0.83 -9.22 11.02
C LEU A 69 -1.21 -8.16 9.97
N GLY A 70 -1.03 -8.45 8.68
CA GLY A 70 -1.30 -7.53 7.59
C GLY A 70 -0.31 -6.38 7.47
N THR A 71 0.91 -6.54 7.98
CA THR A 71 1.95 -5.52 7.84
C THR A 71 2.78 -5.80 6.58
N PRO A 72 2.85 -4.86 5.62
CA PRO A 72 3.66 -5.04 4.42
C PRO A 72 5.14 -4.82 4.71
N VAL A 73 5.98 -5.70 4.17
CA VAL A 73 7.44 -5.71 4.32
C VAL A 73 8.07 -5.75 2.93
N LEU A 74 9.08 -4.91 2.71
CA LEU A 74 9.85 -4.91 1.47
C LEU A 74 11.10 -5.78 1.66
N ASP A 75 11.02 -7.03 1.25
CA ASP A 75 12.06 -8.06 1.43
C ASP A 75 13.24 -7.86 0.49
N GLY A 76 12.99 -7.31 -0.69
CA GLY A 76 14.00 -7.18 -1.72
C GLY A 76 13.74 -6.05 -2.69
N LEU A 77 14.82 -5.47 -3.18
CA LEU A 77 14.82 -4.45 -4.21
C LEU A 77 15.89 -4.80 -5.24
N GLU A 78 15.47 -4.99 -6.49
CA GLU A 78 16.37 -5.24 -7.62
C GLU A 78 16.13 -4.18 -8.69
N ILE A 79 17.20 -3.77 -9.38
CA ILE A 79 17.11 -2.81 -10.48
C ILE A 79 17.80 -3.42 -11.70
N SER A 80 17.15 -3.33 -12.85
CA SER A 80 17.65 -3.85 -14.13
C SER A 80 17.66 -2.78 -15.21
N GLY A 81 18.60 -2.90 -16.16
CA GLY A 81 18.81 -1.96 -17.26
C GLY A 81 20.00 -1.01 -17.04
N ASN A 82 20.07 0.06 -17.82
CA ASN A 82 21.14 1.06 -17.70
C ASN A 82 20.88 2.01 -16.51
N VAL A 83 21.37 1.60 -15.34
CA VAL A 83 21.15 2.26 -14.05
C VAL A 83 22.37 3.11 -13.68
N THR A 84 22.18 4.42 -13.62
CA THR A 84 23.17 5.38 -13.15
C THR A 84 22.99 5.66 -11.65
N ARG A 85 23.99 6.26 -11.01
CA ARG A 85 23.96 6.60 -9.58
C ARG A 85 22.76 7.48 -9.18
N TRP A 86 22.32 8.37 -10.06
CA TRP A 86 21.16 9.23 -9.76
C TRP A 86 19.84 8.47 -9.78
N LYS A 87 19.71 7.42 -10.62
CA LYS A 87 18.53 6.54 -10.66
C LYS A 87 18.39 5.76 -9.35
N ILE A 88 19.49 5.30 -8.77
CA ILE A 88 19.50 4.65 -7.44
C ILE A 88 18.99 5.62 -6.37
N LYS A 89 19.54 6.84 -6.32
CA LYS A 89 19.09 7.88 -5.37
C LYS A 89 17.61 8.23 -5.50
N LEU A 90 17.10 8.25 -6.74
CA LEU A 90 15.67 8.45 -7.01
C LEU A 90 14.85 7.33 -6.36
N ILE A 91 15.23 6.08 -6.55
CA ILE A 91 14.52 4.95 -5.93
C ILE A 91 14.59 4.97 -4.41
N GLU A 92 15.73 5.33 -3.82
CA GLU A 92 15.85 5.52 -2.36
C GLU A 92 14.89 6.60 -1.85
N GLN A 93 14.84 7.76 -2.54
CA GLN A 93 13.98 8.88 -2.17
C GLN A 93 12.49 8.51 -2.25
N TYR A 94 12.09 7.73 -3.25
CA TYR A 94 10.68 7.38 -3.51
C TYR A 94 10.30 5.96 -3.05
N ARG A 95 11.16 5.29 -2.26
CA ARG A 95 10.99 3.88 -1.88
C ARG A 95 9.63 3.61 -1.21
N TYR A 96 9.24 4.44 -0.24
CA TYR A 96 7.96 4.29 0.46
C TYR A 96 6.77 4.52 -0.46
N THR A 97 6.87 5.52 -1.32
CA THR A 97 5.85 5.87 -2.31
C THR A 97 5.64 4.75 -3.33
N LEU A 98 6.72 4.08 -3.75
CA LEU A 98 6.66 2.91 -4.63
C LEU A 98 6.08 1.69 -3.91
N LEU A 99 6.45 1.45 -2.64
CA LEU A 99 5.87 0.36 -1.85
C LEU A 99 4.36 0.56 -1.65
N GLU A 100 3.94 1.79 -1.39
CA GLU A 100 2.53 2.14 -1.27
C GLU A 100 1.76 1.85 -2.57
N LEU A 101 2.35 2.20 -3.71
CA LEU A 101 1.78 1.92 -5.02
C LEU A 101 1.68 0.41 -5.26
N ALA A 102 2.72 -0.36 -4.92
CA ALA A 102 2.74 -1.82 -5.02
C ALA A 102 1.54 -2.46 -4.29
N LEU A 103 1.30 -2.03 -3.04
CA LEU A 103 0.19 -2.54 -2.22
C LEU A 103 -1.19 -2.20 -2.78
N GLN A 104 -1.32 -1.15 -3.56
CA GLN A 104 -2.60 -0.86 -4.18
C GLN A 104 -2.79 -1.55 -5.53
N ILE A 105 -1.71 -1.72 -6.29
CA ILE A 105 -1.75 -2.54 -7.51
C ILE A 105 -2.25 -3.93 -7.10
N VAL A 106 -1.59 -4.57 -6.12
CA VAL A 106 -1.99 -5.91 -5.66
C VAL A 106 -3.44 -5.98 -5.19
N VAL A 107 -3.93 -4.96 -4.47
CA VAL A 107 -5.33 -4.92 -3.99
C VAL A 107 -6.35 -4.70 -5.12
N LYS A 108 -5.99 -3.98 -6.18
CA LYS A 108 -6.93 -3.59 -7.25
C LYS A 108 -6.89 -4.50 -8.47
N THR A 109 -5.73 -5.04 -8.80
CA THR A 109 -5.53 -5.77 -10.06
C THR A 109 -5.56 -7.26 -9.88
N LEU A 110 -5.35 -7.73 -8.66
CA LEU A 110 -5.42 -9.15 -8.38
C LEU A 110 -6.74 -9.43 -7.68
N THR A 111 -7.42 -10.44 -8.20
CA THR A 111 -8.48 -11.16 -7.49
C THR A 111 -8.05 -12.62 -7.35
N PRO A 112 -8.20 -13.24 -6.17
CA PRO A 112 -7.74 -14.60 -5.97
C PRO A 112 -8.62 -15.55 -6.75
N SER A 113 -8.02 -16.50 -7.45
CA SER A 113 -8.74 -17.66 -7.96
C SER A 113 -8.87 -18.70 -6.85
N TYR A 114 -9.93 -19.49 -6.91
CA TYR A 114 -9.99 -20.71 -6.12
C TYR A 114 -9.52 -21.85 -7.03
N ARG A 115 -8.76 -22.79 -6.50
CA ARG A 115 -8.28 -23.99 -7.20
C ARG A 115 -8.51 -25.23 -6.36
N ASP A 116 -8.68 -26.38 -7.00
CA ASP A 116 -8.77 -27.67 -6.32
C ASP A 116 -7.38 -28.30 -6.22
N THR A 117 -7.33 -29.49 -5.62
CA THR A 117 -6.12 -30.32 -5.55
C THR A 117 -5.55 -30.71 -6.91
N ASP A 118 -6.36 -30.62 -7.97
CA ASP A 118 -5.98 -30.91 -9.36
C ASP A 118 -5.70 -29.62 -10.18
N GLU A 119 -5.52 -28.48 -9.50
CA GLU A 119 -5.26 -27.15 -10.07
C GLU A 119 -6.37 -26.55 -10.96
N ARG A 120 -7.60 -27.10 -10.93
CA ARG A 120 -8.72 -26.58 -11.73
C ARG A 120 -9.18 -25.23 -11.19
N VAL A 121 -9.29 -24.23 -12.06
CA VAL A 121 -9.67 -22.85 -11.70
C VAL A 121 -11.18 -22.71 -11.52
N PHE A 122 -11.61 -22.13 -10.40
CA PHE A 122 -13.01 -21.86 -10.08
C PHE A 122 -13.38 -20.40 -10.34
N ASN A 123 -14.61 -20.19 -10.82
CA ASN A 123 -15.15 -18.86 -11.09
C ASN A 123 -15.75 -18.24 -9.81
N GLU A 124 -15.25 -17.07 -9.43
CA GLU A 124 -15.61 -16.32 -8.22
C GLU A 124 -17.12 -16.10 -8.05
N LYS A 125 -17.86 -15.82 -9.14
CA LYS A 125 -19.32 -15.61 -9.09
C LYS A 125 -20.09 -16.83 -8.60
N TYR A 126 -19.56 -18.03 -8.83
CA TYR A 126 -20.17 -19.28 -8.38
C TYR A 126 -19.91 -19.52 -6.90
N TYR A 127 -18.71 -19.19 -6.42
CA TYR A 127 -18.37 -19.26 -5.01
C TYR A 127 -19.23 -18.31 -4.17
N GLU A 128 -19.42 -17.07 -4.64
CA GLU A 128 -20.32 -16.10 -3.98
C GLU A 128 -21.77 -16.58 -3.93
N LYS A 129 -22.25 -17.28 -4.96
CA LYS A 129 -23.60 -17.86 -4.99
C LYS A 129 -23.73 -18.99 -3.96
N LEU A 130 -22.77 -19.90 -3.89
CA LEU A 130 -22.77 -21.02 -2.94
C LEU A 130 -22.75 -20.55 -1.49
N LEU A 131 -21.95 -19.53 -1.19
CA LEU A 131 -21.95 -18.90 0.14
C LEU A 131 -23.30 -18.25 0.49
N LYS A 132 -23.95 -17.60 -0.48
CA LYS A 132 -25.29 -16.99 -0.29
C LYS A 132 -26.38 -18.04 -0.06
N ASP A 133 -26.27 -19.18 -0.72
CA ASP A 133 -27.23 -20.27 -0.63
C ASP A 133 -27.03 -21.14 0.64
N GLY A 134 -26.09 -20.77 1.52
CA GLY A 134 -25.85 -21.44 2.81
C GLY A 134 -25.04 -22.73 2.69
N HIS A 135 -24.47 -23.01 1.52
CA HIS A 135 -23.55 -24.11 1.32
C HIS A 135 -22.15 -23.68 1.78
N ILE A 136 -21.81 -24.02 3.02
CA ILE A 136 -20.51 -23.71 3.63
C ILE A 136 -19.39 -24.60 3.05
N GLU A 137 -19.75 -25.74 2.44
CA GLU A 137 -18.81 -26.71 1.89
C GLU A 137 -19.11 -27.00 0.41
N LEU A 138 -18.09 -26.82 -0.43
CA LEU A 138 -18.10 -27.22 -1.84
C LEU A 138 -17.85 -28.73 -1.92
N THR A 139 -18.93 -29.51 -1.79
CA THR A 139 -18.90 -30.95 -2.05
C THR A 139 -19.02 -31.22 -3.54
N ALA A 140 -18.39 -32.29 -4.01
CA ALA A 140 -18.51 -32.72 -5.41
C ALA A 140 -19.98 -32.97 -5.82
N SER A 141 -20.83 -33.43 -4.90
CA SER A 141 -22.27 -33.62 -5.12
C SER A 141 -23.01 -32.35 -5.59
N ASN A 142 -22.63 -31.17 -5.08
CA ASN A 142 -23.30 -29.90 -5.40
C ASN A 142 -22.77 -29.27 -6.69
N TRP A 143 -21.66 -29.80 -7.21
CA TRP A 143 -21.00 -29.36 -8.43
C TRP A 143 -21.43 -30.18 -9.66
N ASP A 144 -21.52 -31.49 -9.51
CA ASP A 144 -21.85 -32.42 -10.61
C ASP A 144 -23.31 -32.28 -11.07
N GLU A 145 -24.20 -31.79 -10.20
CA GLU A 145 -25.58 -31.43 -10.54
C GLU A 145 -25.66 -30.35 -11.63
N TYR A 146 -24.61 -29.53 -11.81
CA TYR A 146 -24.59 -28.41 -12.76
C TYR A 146 -23.69 -28.60 -13.98
N ARG A 147 -22.78 -29.59 -14.00
CA ARG A 147 -21.79 -29.72 -15.09
C ARG A 147 -21.64 -31.12 -15.70
N ASN A 148 -22.65 -31.99 -15.63
CA ASN A 148 -22.83 -33.18 -16.50
C ASN A 148 -21.55 -33.99 -16.86
N GLN A 149 -20.61 -34.12 -15.93
CA GLN A 149 -19.47 -35.04 -16.06
C GLN A 149 -19.23 -35.68 -14.70
N LYS A 150 -19.05 -37.01 -14.74
CA LYS A 150 -18.93 -38.01 -13.67
C LYS A 150 -18.79 -37.50 -12.22
N PRO A 151 -19.61 -38.01 -11.29
CA PRO A 151 -19.55 -37.58 -9.91
C PRO A 151 -18.22 -37.92 -9.23
N GLN A 152 -17.54 -36.91 -8.67
CA GLN A 152 -16.50 -37.14 -7.66
C GLN A 152 -17.19 -37.31 -6.29
N THR A 153 -16.65 -38.16 -5.41
CA THR A 153 -17.30 -38.54 -4.14
C THR A 153 -16.60 -37.97 -2.91
N GLU A 154 -15.45 -37.32 -3.08
CA GLU A 154 -14.68 -36.73 -1.99
C GLU A 154 -14.81 -35.20 -1.97
N PRO A 155 -14.85 -34.57 -0.78
CA PRO A 155 -14.90 -33.11 -0.67
C PRO A 155 -13.66 -32.50 -1.31
N VAL A 156 -13.89 -31.53 -2.19
CA VAL A 156 -12.81 -30.87 -2.92
C VAL A 156 -12.11 -29.91 -1.96
N GLN A 157 -10.85 -30.15 -1.66
CA GLN A 157 -10.05 -29.16 -0.93
C GLN A 157 -9.79 -27.96 -1.85
N LEU A 158 -10.44 -26.84 -1.54
CA LEU A 158 -10.21 -25.58 -2.24
C LEU A 158 -9.05 -24.85 -1.60
N VAL A 159 -8.01 -24.64 -2.40
CA VAL A 159 -6.93 -23.75 -2.02
C VAL A 159 -7.15 -22.44 -2.77
N ARG A 160 -7.10 -21.33 -2.05
CA ARG A 160 -7.17 -19.99 -2.65
C ARG A 160 -5.79 -19.65 -3.19
N TRP A 161 -5.69 -19.40 -4.48
CA TRP A 161 -4.44 -19.18 -5.21
C TRP A 161 -4.48 -17.87 -5.99
N TRP A 162 -3.30 -17.36 -6.32
CA TRP A 162 -3.13 -16.21 -7.19
C TRP A 162 -2.39 -16.65 -8.44
N ASP A 163 -3.11 -16.86 -9.53
CA ASP A 163 -2.58 -17.29 -10.84
C ASP A 163 -2.71 -16.21 -11.92
N GLY A 164 -3.13 -15.00 -11.53
CA GLY A 164 -3.34 -13.90 -12.45
C GLY A 164 -2.03 -13.27 -12.93
N GLN A 165 -1.89 -13.14 -14.25
CA GLN A 165 -1.11 -12.05 -14.81
C GLN A 165 -1.98 -10.79 -14.73
N SER A 166 -1.60 -9.80 -13.91
CA SER A 166 -2.27 -8.51 -13.99
C SER A 166 -1.85 -7.83 -15.28
N GLU A 167 -2.80 -7.36 -16.09
CA GLU A 167 -2.46 -6.44 -17.16
C GLU A 167 -1.74 -5.22 -16.58
N PRO A 168 -0.67 -4.72 -17.24
CA PRO A 168 0.03 -3.56 -16.74
C PRO A 168 -0.89 -2.36 -16.63
N LEU A 169 -0.89 -1.72 -15.47
CA LEU A 169 -1.76 -0.58 -15.27
C LEU A 169 -1.30 0.60 -16.13
N GLY A 170 -2.26 1.16 -16.85
CA GLY A 170 -2.07 2.35 -17.64
C GLY A 170 -1.94 3.60 -16.78
N THR A 171 -1.51 4.69 -17.42
CA THR A 171 -1.32 6.00 -16.77
C THR A 171 -2.58 6.53 -16.08
N LYS A 172 -3.76 6.20 -16.62
CA LYS A 172 -5.07 6.59 -16.06
C LYS A 172 -5.42 5.82 -14.79
N GLU A 173 -5.25 4.50 -14.78
CA GLU A 173 -5.62 3.66 -13.62
C GLU A 173 -4.73 3.95 -12.42
N LEU A 174 -3.43 4.14 -12.66
CA LEU A 174 -2.48 4.57 -11.63
C LEU A 174 -2.84 5.94 -11.03
N ARG A 175 -3.47 6.84 -11.81
CA ARG A 175 -3.98 8.13 -11.31
C ARG A 175 -5.15 7.95 -10.35
N ASP A 176 -6.10 7.08 -10.68
CA ASP A 176 -7.29 6.82 -9.85
C ASP A 176 -6.92 6.06 -8.56
N LEU A 177 -5.91 5.18 -8.65
CA LEU A 177 -5.20 4.61 -7.51
C LEU A 177 -4.67 5.70 -6.57
N LYS A 178 -3.93 6.69 -7.07
CA LYS A 178 -3.40 7.80 -6.25
C LYS A 178 -4.46 8.58 -5.47
N ALA A 179 -5.61 8.89 -6.07
CA ALA A 179 -6.68 9.56 -5.34
C ALA A 179 -7.18 8.71 -4.16
N THR A 180 -7.15 7.39 -4.33
CA THR A 180 -7.46 6.40 -3.29
C THR A 180 -6.34 6.29 -2.25
N ILE A 181 -5.06 6.40 -2.63
CA ILE A 181 -3.87 6.44 -1.75
C ILE A 181 -4.03 7.50 -0.67
N ASN A 182 -4.19 8.76 -1.09
CA ASN A 182 -4.22 9.90 -0.17
C ASN A 182 -5.44 9.90 0.78
N THR A 183 -6.47 9.12 0.46
CA THR A 183 -7.71 9.04 1.25
C THR A 183 -7.77 7.80 2.14
N LYS A 184 -7.27 6.63 1.69
CA LYS A 184 -7.40 5.36 2.43
C LYS A 184 -6.16 4.94 3.23
N LEU A 185 -4.96 5.45 2.92
CA LEU A 185 -3.72 5.13 3.65
C LEU A 185 -3.38 6.15 4.75
N ARG A 186 -4.34 6.99 5.13
CA ARG A 186 -4.30 7.58 6.47
C ARG A 186 -4.28 6.41 7.46
N LYS A 187 -3.15 6.19 8.15
CA LYS A 187 -3.09 5.29 9.32
C LYS A 187 -4.37 5.53 10.12
N GLN A 188 -5.22 4.50 10.25
CA GLN A 188 -6.33 4.60 11.18
C GLN A 188 -5.71 4.85 12.54
N ILE A 189 -6.08 5.99 13.13
CA ILE A 189 -5.61 6.34 14.46
C ILE A 189 -6.47 5.51 15.41
N THR A 190 -5.99 4.32 15.77
CA THR A 190 -6.65 3.46 16.75
C THR A 190 -6.27 3.89 18.16
N PRO A 191 -7.06 3.54 19.19
CA PRO A 191 -6.71 3.82 20.58
C PRO A 191 -5.34 3.26 20.99
N GLU A 192 -5.01 2.04 20.56
CA GLU A 192 -3.73 1.37 20.88
C GLU A 192 -2.54 2.11 20.26
N TYR A 193 -2.71 2.64 19.06
CA TYR A 193 -1.71 3.49 18.44
C TYR A 193 -1.51 4.79 19.23
N LEU A 194 -2.58 5.39 19.76
CA LEU A 194 -2.46 6.58 20.60
C LEU A 194 -1.82 6.30 21.97
N GLU A 195 -2.00 5.11 22.54
CA GLU A 195 -1.26 4.66 23.73
C GLU A 195 0.24 4.56 23.47
N HIS A 196 0.62 4.01 22.31
CA HIS A 196 2.02 3.99 21.88
C HIS A 196 2.61 5.40 21.76
N ILE A 197 1.88 6.32 21.11
CA ILE A 197 2.28 7.73 21.01
C ILE A 197 2.40 8.38 22.39
N ALA A 198 1.48 8.09 23.32
CA ALA A 198 1.52 8.62 24.68
C ALA A 198 2.74 8.10 25.47
N THR A 199 3.15 6.86 25.23
CA THR A 199 4.36 6.26 25.80
C THR A 199 5.60 6.99 25.33
N ILE A 200 5.78 7.14 24.00
CA ILE A 200 6.90 7.89 23.40
C ILE A 200 6.95 9.32 23.93
N TYR A 201 5.79 9.99 24.00
CA TYR A 201 5.70 11.35 24.51
C TYR A 201 6.17 11.42 25.96
N THR A 202 5.70 10.51 26.81
CA THR A 202 6.01 10.49 28.25
C THR A 202 7.49 10.19 28.51
N GLU A 203 8.06 9.24 27.78
CA GLU A 203 9.50 8.94 27.83
C GLU A 203 10.33 10.15 27.39
N ALA A 204 9.95 10.81 26.29
CA ALA A 204 10.64 12.02 25.84
C ALA A 204 10.60 13.15 26.88
N VAL A 205 9.48 13.32 27.60
CA VAL A 205 9.37 14.29 28.70
C VAL A 205 10.29 13.90 29.86
N LYS A 206 10.30 12.62 30.27
CA LYS A 206 11.19 12.11 31.33
C LYS A 206 12.67 12.34 30.99
N ASP A 207 13.01 12.19 29.72
CA ASP A 207 14.35 12.43 29.18
C ASP A 207 14.71 13.91 29.00
N GLY A 208 13.78 14.85 29.23
CA GLY A 208 13.99 16.28 28.98
C GLY A 208 14.11 16.65 27.50
N LYS A 209 13.67 15.78 26.58
CA LYS A 209 13.66 16.02 25.13
C LYS A 209 12.36 16.70 24.70
N LYS A 210 12.34 17.28 23.50
CA LYS A 210 11.12 17.86 22.89
C LYS A 210 10.20 16.73 22.40
N PRO A 211 9.04 16.48 23.02
CA PRO A 211 8.27 15.25 22.76
C PRO A 211 7.73 15.15 21.33
N ILE A 212 7.26 16.27 20.77
CA ILE A 212 6.77 16.30 19.39
C ILE A 212 7.89 15.97 18.39
N GLN A 213 9.13 16.41 18.66
CA GLN A 213 10.27 16.07 17.80
C GLN A 213 10.58 14.57 17.88
N VAL A 214 10.54 13.98 19.07
CA VAL A 214 10.76 12.53 19.24
C VAL A 214 9.69 11.71 18.50
N ILE A 215 8.42 12.14 18.55
CA ILE A 215 7.34 11.51 17.78
C ILE A 215 7.56 11.66 16.26
N MET A 216 7.99 12.84 15.80
CA MET A 216 8.33 13.03 14.38
C MET A 216 9.41 12.06 13.94
N ASP A 217 10.45 11.89 14.76
CA ASP A 217 11.60 11.07 14.42
C ASP A 217 11.27 9.57 14.50
N SER A 218 10.47 9.14 15.49
CA SER A 218 10.04 7.73 15.65
C SER A 218 9.06 7.30 14.57
N GLU A 219 8.01 8.10 14.33
CA GLU A 219 6.95 7.78 13.38
C GLU A 219 7.24 8.26 11.96
N ARG A 220 8.33 8.99 11.78
CA ARG A 220 8.75 9.60 10.49
C ARG A 220 7.65 10.47 9.87
N VAL A 221 6.98 11.26 10.71
CA VAL A 221 5.87 12.13 10.28
C VAL A 221 6.23 13.61 10.39
N ALA A 222 5.53 14.45 9.62
CA ALA A 222 5.67 15.90 9.71
C ALA A 222 5.21 16.45 11.07
N HIS A 223 5.75 17.59 11.48
CA HIS A 223 5.44 18.25 12.76
C HIS A 223 3.94 18.41 13.03
N ARG A 224 3.17 18.85 12.03
CA ARG A 224 1.72 19.03 12.16
C ARG A 224 1.01 17.71 12.51
N THR A 225 1.45 16.61 11.90
CA THR A 225 0.86 15.28 12.13
C THR A 225 1.27 14.73 13.49
N ALA A 226 2.55 14.87 13.88
CA ALA A 226 3.00 14.50 15.23
C ALA A 226 2.23 15.29 16.32
N SER A 227 2.00 16.59 16.09
CA SER A 227 1.19 17.41 16.97
C SER A 227 -0.27 16.95 17.03
N ASP A 228 -0.86 16.56 15.89
CA ASP A 228 -2.24 16.05 15.82
C ASP A 228 -2.39 14.72 16.59
N TYR A 229 -1.40 13.83 16.51
CA TYR A 229 -1.38 12.59 17.30
C TYR A 229 -1.34 12.88 18.80
N ALA A 230 -0.47 13.79 19.25
CA ALA A 230 -0.40 14.18 20.65
C ALA A 230 -1.71 14.84 21.13
N SER A 231 -2.38 15.63 20.29
CA SER A 231 -3.70 16.21 20.63
C SER A 231 -4.77 15.14 20.80
N LYS A 232 -4.84 14.16 19.89
CA LYS A 232 -5.80 13.05 20.00
C LYS A 232 -5.54 12.14 21.20
N ALA A 233 -4.28 11.91 21.55
CA ALA A 233 -3.94 11.20 22.78
C ALA A 233 -4.38 11.96 24.04
N ARG A 234 -4.36 13.32 24.04
CA ARG A 234 -4.93 14.13 25.13
C ARG A 234 -6.45 14.04 25.19
N GLU A 235 -7.13 14.06 24.06
CA GLU A 235 -8.59 13.92 23.99
C GLU A 235 -9.06 12.58 24.61
N LEU A 236 -8.22 11.53 24.54
CA LEU A 236 -8.45 10.25 25.21
C LEU A 236 -7.99 10.19 26.67
N GLY A 237 -7.43 11.28 27.22
CA GLY A 237 -6.92 11.32 28.59
C GLY A 237 -5.60 10.57 28.81
N LEU A 238 -4.91 10.14 27.74
CA LEU A 238 -3.62 9.43 27.81
C LEU A 238 -2.44 10.38 28.07
N LEU A 239 -2.62 11.68 27.81
CA LEU A 239 -1.62 12.72 28.02
C LEU A 239 -2.20 13.89 28.80
N PRO A 240 -1.38 14.63 29.58
CA PRO A 240 -1.84 15.78 30.32
C PRO A 240 -2.29 16.92 29.39
N GLU A 241 -3.31 17.67 29.83
CA GLU A 241 -3.75 18.88 29.12
C GLU A 241 -2.64 19.91 29.02
N THR A 242 -2.53 20.55 27.85
CA THR A 242 -1.62 21.68 27.69
C THR A 242 -2.21 22.91 28.36
N LYS A 243 -1.44 23.57 29.24
CA LYS A 243 -1.79 24.91 29.72
C LYS A 243 -1.89 25.85 28.50
N PRO A 244 -3.01 26.55 28.28
CA PRO A 244 -3.14 27.47 27.15
C PRO A 244 -2.11 28.60 27.27
N GLY A 245 -1.11 28.57 26.40
CA GLY A 245 -0.07 29.59 26.29
C GLY A 245 -0.38 30.53 25.13
N VAL A 246 -0.60 31.80 25.47
CA VAL A 246 -0.85 32.94 24.58
C VAL A 246 0.16 33.00 23.43
N VAL A 247 -0.33 32.91 22.19
CA VAL A 247 0.45 33.17 20.98
C VAL A 247 0.01 34.52 20.41
N THR A 248 0.44 35.63 21.04
CA THR A 248 0.47 36.93 20.38
C THR A 248 1.69 36.93 19.46
N ILE A 249 1.51 36.50 18.21
CA ILE A 249 2.46 36.82 17.15
C ILE A 249 2.14 38.25 16.70
N GLU A 250 2.87 39.23 17.21
CA GLU A 250 2.91 40.54 16.57
C GLU A 250 3.55 40.38 15.19
N VAL A 251 2.72 40.42 14.14
CA VAL A 251 3.18 40.43 12.76
C VAL A 251 3.89 41.78 12.52
N PRO A 252 5.19 41.81 12.16
CA PRO A 252 5.85 43.07 11.84
C PRO A 252 5.23 43.69 10.59
N LYS A 253 4.68 44.91 10.73
CA LYS A 253 4.14 45.71 9.63
C LYS A 253 5.22 45.96 8.58
N LYS A 254 5.02 45.45 7.37
CA LYS A 254 5.81 45.77 6.17
C LYS A 254 5.80 47.29 5.95
N LYS A 255 6.95 47.94 6.05
CA LYS A 255 7.14 49.33 5.61
C LYS A 255 6.88 49.38 4.09
N LYS A 256 5.87 50.14 3.67
CA LYS A 256 5.73 50.56 2.27
C LYS A 256 6.83 51.59 1.99
N GLY A 257 7.73 51.26 1.06
CA GLY A 257 8.71 52.20 0.52
C GLY A 257 8.00 53.30 -0.28
N LYS A 258 8.56 54.50 -0.18
CA LYS A 258 8.27 55.68 -1.00
C LYS A 258 8.68 55.44 -2.45
#